data_AF-A0A4S4AW50-F1
#
_entry.id   AF-A0A4S4AW50-F1
#
_cell.length_a   1.000
_cell.length_b   1.000
_cell.length_c   1.000
_cell.angle_alpha   90.00
_cell.angle_beta   90.00
_cell.angle_gamma   90.00
#
_symmetry.space_group_name_H-M   'P 1'
#
loop_
_entity.id
_entity.type
_entity.pdbx_description
1 polymer ?
#
loop_
_entity_poly.entity_id
_entity_poly.type
_entity_poly.pdbx_seq_one_letter_code
_entity_poly.pdbx_strand_id
1 'polypeptide(L)'
;MTIRSAVVSNDRRTNEEPRYAGSTVSKTGYQMMIERQEANAEQIARARRAAELPDSLFVDHPEVQRLQALVAQRENRVRLMNDGQQVLLIRGRIEALRAKLQQKQDEIEGAALDDAFDESQAYERSYALSEDIRRLELSIKSAELAHKVLTTNTMAPRQSELLRAERNQLASLLKMLKLEHLDGENGVTP
;
A
#
# COMPACT_ATOMS: atom_id res chain seq x y z
N MET A 1 38.45 52.61 71.57
CA MET A 1 37.56 51.80 72.41
C MET A 1 38.23 50.48 72.69
N THR A 2 38.53 50.26 73.97
CA THR A 2 39.07 49.06 74.61
C THR A 2 38.08 47.89 74.47
N ILE A 3 38.52 46.65 74.25
CA ILE A 3 38.43 45.45 75.14
C ILE A 3 38.23 44.24 74.19
N ARG A 4 38.67 43.00 74.36
CA ARG A 4 39.62 42.21 75.18
C ARG A 4 39.49 40.77 74.61
N SER A 5 40.54 39.96 74.80
CA SER A 5 40.48 38.52 75.13
C SER A 5 39.81 37.55 74.13
N ALA A 6 40.16 36.28 74.07
CA ALA A 6 41.26 35.46 74.54
C ALA A 6 41.00 34.07 73.92
N VAL A 7 42.09 33.37 73.60
CA VAL A 7 42.36 31.94 73.85
C VAL A 7 41.17 30.97 73.85
N VAL A 8 41.25 29.89 73.07
CA VAL A 8 41.27 28.50 73.57
C VAL A 8 41.19 27.51 72.40
N SER A 9 42.16 26.59 72.40
CA SER A 9 42.27 25.32 71.69
C SER A 9 41.07 24.40 71.89
N ASN A 10 40.69 23.56 70.92
CA ASN A 10 40.76 22.08 71.06
C ASN A 10 40.03 21.31 69.95
N ASP A 11 40.59 20.12 69.72
CA ASP A 11 39.93 18.84 69.44
C ASP A 11 39.30 18.56 68.06
N ARG A 12 40.04 17.70 67.34
CA ARG A 12 39.59 16.37 66.87
C ARG A 12 38.08 16.23 66.66
N ARG A 13 37.68 16.26 65.39
CA ARG A 13 36.56 15.44 64.92
C ARG A 13 37.05 14.46 63.87
N THR A 14 36.65 13.23 64.14
CA THR A 14 37.00 11.95 63.56
C THR A 14 36.50 11.80 62.14
N ASN A 15 37.22 10.99 61.37
CA ASN A 15 36.82 10.37 60.11
C ASN A 15 35.32 10.00 60.09
N GLU A 16 34.55 10.65 59.24
CA GLU A 16 33.31 10.09 58.71
C GLU A 16 33.54 9.79 57.24
N GLU A 17 33.82 8.52 56.94
CA GLU A 17 33.73 7.98 55.59
C GLU A 17 32.28 8.10 55.10
N PRO A 18 32.02 8.59 53.88
CA PRO A 18 30.68 8.53 53.31
C PRO A 18 30.35 7.07 53.05
N ARG A 19 29.46 6.50 53.88
CA ARG A 19 28.83 5.20 53.65
C ARG A 19 28.03 5.28 52.35
N TYR A 20 28.63 4.86 51.25
CA TYR A 20 27.89 4.51 50.03
C TYR A 20 27.01 3.30 50.37
N ALA A 21 25.73 3.57 50.59
CA ALA A 21 24.70 2.53 50.61
C ALA A 21 24.73 1.85 49.24
N GLY A 22 25.28 0.63 49.21
CA GLY A 22 25.39 -0.18 48.01
C GLY A 22 24.00 -0.38 47.40
N SER A 23 23.77 0.30 46.28
CA SER A 23 22.68 0.01 45.35
C SER A 23 22.89 -1.41 44.84
N THR A 24 22.18 -2.37 45.43
CA THR A 24 22.05 -3.73 44.91
C THR A 24 21.10 -3.72 43.71
N VAL A 25 21.45 -2.97 42.66
CA VAL A 25 21.06 -3.43 41.31
C VAL A 25 21.78 -4.76 41.18
N SER A 26 21.04 -5.85 41.35
CA SER A 26 21.63 -7.19 41.48
C SER A 26 22.54 -7.46 40.29
N LYS A 27 23.62 -8.21 40.49
CA LYS A 27 24.47 -8.71 39.40
C LYS A 27 23.64 -9.28 38.24
N THR A 28 22.49 -9.88 38.55
CA THR A 28 21.50 -10.36 37.58
C THR A 28 20.80 -9.25 36.78
N GLY A 29 20.49 -8.09 37.34
CA GLY A 29 19.90 -6.96 36.62
C GLY A 29 20.84 -6.33 35.59
N TYR A 30 22.13 -6.18 35.93
CA TYR A 30 23.15 -5.73 34.97
C TYR A 30 23.41 -6.77 33.88
N GLN A 31 23.48 -8.05 34.24
CA GLN A 31 23.65 -9.14 33.27
C GLN A 31 22.47 -9.18 32.26
N MET A 32 21.22 -9.09 32.74
CA MET A 32 20.04 -9.05 31.87
C MET A 32 20.01 -7.82 30.96
N MET A 33 20.51 -6.66 31.42
CA MET A 33 20.62 -5.47 30.56
C MET A 33 21.66 -5.65 29.46
N ILE A 34 22.81 -6.26 29.77
CA ILE A 34 23.87 -6.56 28.80
C ILE A 34 23.36 -7.58 27.78
N GLU A 35 22.79 -8.71 28.23
CA GLU A 35 22.20 -9.73 27.36
C GLU A 35 21.11 -9.15 26.45
N ARG A 36 20.27 -8.26 26.97
CA ARG A 36 19.24 -7.57 26.17
C ARG A 36 19.85 -6.60 25.16
N GLN A 37 20.94 -5.91 25.50
CA GLN A 37 21.65 -5.03 24.57
C GLN A 37 22.34 -5.82 23.47
N GLU A 38 22.98 -6.94 23.81
CA GLU A 38 23.63 -7.85 22.86
C GLU A 38 22.61 -8.47 21.91
N ALA A 39 21.50 -9.02 22.43
CA ALA A 39 20.42 -9.55 21.61
C ALA A 39 19.82 -8.49 20.67
N ASN A 40 19.69 -7.25 21.12
CA ASN A 40 19.22 -6.14 20.28
C ASN A 40 20.26 -5.78 19.19
N ALA A 41 21.55 -5.75 19.53
CA ALA A 41 22.62 -5.52 18.57
C ALA A 41 22.67 -6.60 17.49
N GLU A 42 22.48 -7.86 17.85
CA GLU A 42 22.37 -8.99 16.92
C GLU A 42 21.14 -8.87 16.02
N GLN A 43 19.97 -8.52 16.57
CA GLN A 43 18.76 -8.28 15.79
C GLN A 43 18.95 -7.13 14.77
N ILE A 44 19.61 -6.04 15.18
CA ILE A 44 19.93 -4.92 14.29
C ILE A 44 20.91 -5.36 13.20
N ALA A 45 21.96 -6.10 13.54
CA ALA A 45 22.92 -6.61 12.57
C ALA A 45 22.25 -7.55 11.56
N ARG A 46 21.35 -8.42 12.02
CA ARG A 46 20.56 -9.31 11.18
C ARG A 46 19.62 -8.55 10.25
N ALA A 47 18.92 -7.54 10.76
CA ALA A 47 18.05 -6.69 9.96
C ALA A 47 18.83 -5.91 8.88
N ARG A 48 20.07 -5.48 9.18
CA ARG A 48 20.95 -4.84 8.19
C ARG A 48 21.36 -5.80 7.08
N ARG A 49 21.82 -7.01 7.42
CA ARG A 49 22.15 -8.05 6.42
C ARG A 49 20.94 -8.41 5.56
N ALA A 50 19.75 -8.52 6.16
CA ALA A 50 18.53 -8.77 5.41
C ALA A 50 18.23 -7.63 4.43
N ALA A 51 18.42 -6.37 4.84
CA ALA A 51 18.21 -5.21 3.96
C ALA A 51 19.18 -5.16 2.78
N GLU A 52 20.38 -5.73 2.91
CA GLU A 52 21.39 -5.81 1.84
C GLU A 52 21.06 -6.88 0.79
N LEU A 53 20.26 -7.89 1.12
CA LEU A 53 19.82 -8.90 0.16
C LEU A 53 18.93 -8.26 -0.92
N PRO A 54 19.15 -8.56 -2.20
CA PRO A 54 18.31 -8.03 -3.27
C PRO A 54 16.94 -8.73 -3.29
N ASP A 55 15.88 -7.96 -3.53
CA ASP A 55 14.51 -8.48 -3.64
C ASP A 55 14.36 -9.47 -4.81
N SER A 56 15.25 -9.39 -5.81
CA SER A 56 15.27 -10.28 -6.99
C SER A 56 15.39 -11.76 -6.62
N LEU A 57 15.97 -12.09 -5.47
CA LEU A 57 16.08 -13.47 -4.98
C LEU A 57 14.71 -14.11 -4.72
N PHE A 58 13.66 -13.30 -4.50
CA PHE A 58 12.34 -13.77 -4.10
C PHE A 58 11.27 -13.50 -5.17
N VAL A 59 11.67 -13.09 -6.38
CA VAL A 59 10.73 -12.75 -7.47
C VAL A 59 9.89 -13.96 -7.90
N ASP A 60 10.42 -15.17 -7.77
CA ASP A 60 9.70 -16.39 -8.12
C ASP A 60 8.83 -16.93 -6.97
N HIS A 61 8.85 -16.29 -5.80
CA HIS A 61 8.00 -16.70 -4.68
C HIS A 61 6.52 -16.42 -5.01
N PRO A 62 5.62 -17.41 -4.93
CA PRO A 62 4.24 -17.28 -5.43
C PRO A 62 3.47 -16.15 -4.75
N GLU A 63 3.67 -15.95 -3.45
CA GLU A 63 3.03 -14.85 -2.72
C GLU A 63 3.61 -13.47 -3.09
N VAL A 64 4.90 -13.41 -3.44
CA VAL A 64 5.55 -12.16 -3.90
C VAL A 64 4.99 -11.79 -5.26
N GLN A 65 4.92 -12.74 -6.21
CA GLN A 65 4.31 -12.51 -7.52
C GLN A 65 2.87 -12.04 -7.41
N ARG A 66 2.07 -12.69 -6.54
CA ARG A 66 0.68 -12.31 -6.31
C ARG A 66 0.56 -10.88 -5.78
N LEU A 67 1.36 -10.52 -4.77
CA LEU A 67 1.33 -9.17 -4.20
C LEU A 67 1.87 -8.12 -5.18
N GLN A 68 2.90 -8.42 -5.95
CA GLN A 68 3.41 -7.54 -7.01
C GLN A 68 2.35 -7.27 -8.08
N ALA A 69 1.61 -8.29 -8.52
CA ALA A 69 0.52 -8.13 -9.47
C ALA A 69 -0.61 -7.25 -8.91
N LEU A 70 -0.96 -7.43 -7.62
CA LEU A 70 -1.96 -6.59 -6.94
C LEU A 70 -1.49 -5.13 -6.86
N VAL A 71 -0.26 -4.90 -6.41
CA VAL A 71 0.35 -3.57 -6.34
C VAL A 71 0.34 -2.91 -7.72
N ALA A 72 0.81 -3.59 -8.76
CA ALA A 72 0.82 -3.06 -10.12
C ALA A 72 -0.59 -2.70 -10.63
N GLN A 73 -1.59 -3.54 -10.34
CA GLN A 73 -2.97 -3.26 -10.68
C GLN A 73 -3.50 -2.01 -9.97
N ARG A 74 -3.20 -1.84 -8.68
CA ARG A 74 -3.61 -0.66 -7.89
C ARG A 74 -2.86 0.59 -8.30
N GLU A 75 -1.57 0.50 -8.57
CA GLU A 75 -0.77 1.59 -9.11
C GLU A 75 -1.36 2.11 -10.42
N ASN A 76 -1.70 1.20 -11.34
CA ASN A 76 -2.35 1.58 -12.57
C ASN A 76 -3.70 2.28 -12.32
N ARG A 77 -4.51 1.77 -11.39
CA ARG A 77 -5.79 2.39 -11.03
C ARG A 77 -5.62 3.79 -10.44
N VAL A 78 -4.70 3.97 -9.49
CA VAL A 78 -4.39 5.28 -8.90
C VAL A 78 -3.87 6.24 -9.96
N ARG A 79 -2.99 5.77 -10.86
CA ARG A 79 -2.48 6.55 -11.99
C ARG A 79 -3.62 7.03 -12.89
N LEU A 80 -4.51 6.14 -13.31
CA LEU A 80 -5.65 6.49 -14.17
C LEU A 80 -6.60 7.49 -13.49
N MET A 81 -6.75 7.41 -12.17
CA MET A 81 -7.59 8.34 -11.41
C MET A 81 -6.98 9.74 -11.28
N ASN A 82 -5.65 9.82 -11.24
CA ASN A 82 -4.92 11.09 -11.10
C ASN A 82 -4.55 11.71 -12.46
N ASP A 83 -4.70 10.97 -13.56
CA ASP A 83 -4.45 11.46 -14.90
C ASP A 83 -5.65 12.26 -15.42
N GLY A 84 -5.53 13.59 -15.38
CA GLY A 84 -6.55 14.52 -15.86
C GLY A 84 -6.92 14.33 -17.34
N GLN A 85 -6.06 13.72 -18.16
CA GLN A 85 -6.39 13.39 -19.54
C GLN A 85 -7.44 12.29 -19.65
N GLN A 86 -7.52 11.37 -18.67
CA GLN A 86 -8.52 10.30 -18.68
C GLN A 86 -9.95 10.85 -18.65
N VAL A 87 -10.18 11.95 -17.94
CA VAL A 87 -11.48 12.63 -17.92
C VAL A 87 -11.88 13.07 -19.33
N LEU A 88 -10.95 13.71 -20.05
CA LEU A 88 -11.18 14.18 -21.43
C LEU A 88 -11.39 13.01 -22.40
N LEU A 89 -10.59 11.95 -22.28
CA LEU A 89 -10.69 10.76 -23.12
C LEU A 89 -12.03 10.04 -22.92
N ILE A 90 -12.46 9.83 -21.66
CA ILE A 90 -13.75 9.19 -21.38
C ILE A 90 -14.90 10.08 -21.84
N ARG A 91 -14.82 11.41 -21.64
CA ARG A 91 -15.83 12.33 -22.17
C ARG A 91 -15.98 12.22 -23.69
N GLY A 92 -14.87 12.27 -24.43
CA GLY A 92 -14.88 12.11 -25.88
C GLY A 92 -15.43 10.74 -26.31
N ARG A 93 -15.14 9.68 -25.54
CA ARG A 93 -15.70 8.35 -25.78
C ARG A 93 -17.22 8.31 -25.57
N ILE A 94 -17.74 8.97 -24.54
CA ILE A 94 -19.20 9.08 -24.31
C ILE A 94 -19.86 9.79 -25.50
N GLU A 95 -19.30 10.90 -25.96
CA GLU A 95 -19.81 11.66 -27.11
C GLU A 95 -19.83 10.79 -28.38
N ALA A 96 -18.74 10.07 -28.67
CA ALA A 96 -18.67 9.14 -29.80
C ALA A 96 -19.68 7.97 -29.69
N LEU A 97 -19.86 7.41 -28.49
CA LEU A 97 -20.84 6.34 -28.27
C LEU A 97 -22.27 6.84 -28.45
N ARG A 98 -22.59 8.06 -28.00
CA ARG A 98 -23.90 8.70 -28.20
C ARG A 98 -24.19 8.98 -29.67
N ALA A 99 -23.19 9.46 -30.42
CA ALA A 99 -23.33 9.63 -31.87
C ALA A 99 -23.63 8.30 -32.57
N LYS A 100 -22.93 7.23 -32.18
CA LYS A 100 -23.20 5.87 -32.70
C LYS A 100 -24.57 5.34 -32.29
N LEU A 101 -25.01 5.62 -31.06
CA LEU A 101 -26.34 5.26 -30.58
C LEU A 101 -27.42 5.92 -31.43
N GLN A 102 -27.30 7.23 -31.69
CA GLN A 102 -28.24 7.96 -32.53
C GLN A 102 -28.30 7.37 -33.93
N GLN A 103 -27.13 7.13 -34.55
CA GLN A 103 -27.08 6.49 -35.87
C GLN A 103 -27.82 5.14 -35.89
N LYS A 104 -27.62 4.30 -34.86
CA LYS A 104 -28.28 2.99 -34.78
C LYS A 104 -29.78 3.09 -34.51
N GLN A 105 -30.21 4.12 -33.78
CA GLN A 105 -31.62 4.42 -33.58
C GLN A 105 -32.28 4.86 -34.89
N ASP A 106 -31.60 5.64 -35.71
CA ASP A 106 -32.13 6.03 -37.04
C ASP A 106 -32.20 4.82 -38.00
N GLU A 107 -31.26 3.88 -37.88
CA GLU A 107 -31.23 2.65 -38.69
C GLU A 107 -32.36 1.65 -38.37
N ILE A 108 -32.93 1.67 -37.14
CA ILE A 108 -33.91 0.64 -36.73
C ILE A 108 -35.24 0.76 -37.46
N GLU A 109 -35.66 1.97 -37.79
CA GLU A 109 -36.91 2.22 -38.52
C GLU A 109 -36.82 1.68 -39.95
N GLY A 110 -35.69 1.94 -40.62
CA GLY A 110 -35.40 1.38 -41.95
C GLY A 110 -35.35 -0.14 -41.93
N ALA A 111 -34.67 -0.74 -40.95
CA ALA A 111 -34.61 -2.18 -40.81
C ALA A 111 -35.98 -2.82 -40.53
N ALA A 112 -36.84 -2.17 -39.74
CA ALA A 112 -38.19 -2.66 -39.48
C ALA A 112 -39.08 -2.62 -40.73
N LEU A 113 -38.93 -1.56 -41.55
CA LEU A 113 -39.59 -1.48 -42.85
C LEU A 113 -39.07 -2.53 -43.81
N ASP A 114 -37.76 -2.73 -43.91
CA ASP A 114 -37.14 -3.74 -44.76
C ASP A 114 -37.59 -5.16 -44.36
N ASP A 115 -37.59 -5.47 -43.06
CA ASP A 115 -38.08 -6.76 -42.53
C ASP A 115 -39.55 -6.98 -42.91
N ALA A 116 -40.39 -5.92 -42.86
CA ALA A 116 -41.79 -5.97 -43.23
C ALA A 116 -42.01 -6.13 -44.74
N PHE A 117 -41.19 -5.47 -45.58
CA PHE A 117 -41.23 -5.61 -47.03
C PHE A 117 -40.73 -6.98 -47.51
N ASP A 118 -39.75 -7.56 -46.83
CA ASP A 118 -39.22 -8.90 -47.11
C ASP A 118 -40.15 -10.02 -46.61
N GLU A 119 -41.35 -9.68 -46.08
CA GLU A 119 -42.31 -10.59 -45.42
C GLU A 119 -41.68 -11.49 -44.35
N SER A 120 -40.55 -11.05 -43.77
CA SER A 120 -39.85 -11.78 -42.73
C SER A 120 -40.65 -11.66 -41.43
N GLN A 121 -41.36 -12.72 -41.07
CA GLN A 121 -42.13 -12.77 -39.81
C GLN A 121 -41.24 -12.64 -38.55
N ALA A 122 -39.91 -12.76 -38.70
CA ALA A 122 -38.96 -12.81 -37.61
C ALA A 122 -38.30 -11.45 -37.25
N TYR A 123 -38.49 -10.40 -38.04
CA TYR A 123 -37.92 -9.05 -37.75
C TYR A 123 -36.42 -9.09 -37.39
N GLU A 124 -35.64 -9.93 -38.07
CA GLU A 124 -34.29 -10.28 -37.64
C GLU A 124 -33.34 -9.08 -37.66
N ARG A 125 -33.44 -8.18 -38.66
CA ARG A 125 -32.55 -7.01 -38.78
C ARG A 125 -32.86 -5.98 -37.71
N SER A 126 -34.14 -5.66 -37.54
CA SER A 126 -34.60 -4.71 -36.52
C SER A 126 -34.35 -5.23 -35.10
N TYR A 127 -34.52 -6.54 -34.87
CA TYR A 127 -34.18 -7.18 -33.59
C TYR A 127 -32.67 -7.12 -33.29
N ALA A 128 -31.82 -7.47 -34.27
CA ALA A 128 -30.36 -7.39 -34.10
C ALA A 128 -29.89 -5.96 -33.77
N LEU A 129 -30.46 -4.96 -34.45
CA LEU A 129 -30.19 -3.55 -34.16
C LEU A 129 -30.66 -3.14 -32.76
N SER A 130 -31.79 -3.65 -32.28
CA SER A 130 -32.28 -3.38 -30.92
C SER A 130 -31.31 -3.89 -29.83
N GLU A 131 -30.69 -5.05 -30.03
CA GLU A 131 -29.68 -5.58 -29.12
C GLU A 131 -28.37 -4.77 -29.17
N ASP A 132 -27.97 -4.31 -30.36
CA ASP A 132 -26.82 -3.42 -30.51
C ASP A 132 -27.05 -2.07 -29.82
N ILE A 133 -28.25 -1.48 -29.96
CA ILE A 133 -28.68 -0.28 -29.22
C ILE A 133 -28.58 -0.53 -27.71
N ARG A 134 -29.14 -1.64 -27.22
CA ARG A 134 -29.09 -2.00 -25.79
C ARG A 134 -27.65 -2.11 -25.27
N ARG A 135 -26.76 -2.72 -26.04
CA ARG A 135 -25.32 -2.82 -25.71
C ARG A 135 -24.63 -1.46 -25.69
N LEU A 136 -24.97 -0.58 -26.62
CA LEU A 136 -24.45 0.80 -26.66
C LEU A 136 -24.93 1.61 -25.46
N GLU A 137 -26.21 1.52 -25.09
CA GLU A 137 -26.75 2.20 -23.90
C GLU A 137 -26.05 1.74 -22.61
N LEU A 138 -25.83 0.44 -22.44
CA LEU A 138 -25.09 -0.11 -21.31
C LEU A 138 -23.64 0.41 -21.29
N SER A 139 -23.00 0.46 -22.47
CA SER A 139 -21.64 0.98 -22.62
C SER A 139 -21.56 2.46 -22.23
N ILE A 140 -22.52 3.28 -22.68
CA ILE A 140 -22.62 4.70 -22.32
C ILE A 140 -22.78 4.87 -20.81
N LYS A 141 -23.74 4.15 -20.19
CA LYS A 141 -23.95 4.19 -18.73
C LYS A 141 -22.68 3.84 -17.95
N SER A 142 -21.96 2.80 -18.39
CA SER A 142 -20.70 2.39 -17.75
C SER A 142 -19.62 3.48 -17.87
N ALA A 143 -19.51 4.12 -19.04
CA ALA A 143 -18.56 5.21 -19.27
C ALA A 143 -18.92 6.47 -18.49
N GLU A 144 -20.20 6.80 -18.35
CA GLU A 144 -20.68 7.91 -17.52
C GLU A 144 -20.38 7.71 -16.03
N LEU A 145 -20.56 6.48 -15.53
CA LEU A 145 -20.16 6.13 -14.16
C LEU A 145 -18.64 6.28 -13.98
N ALA A 146 -17.84 5.80 -14.93
CA ALA A 146 -16.38 5.96 -14.89
C ALA A 146 -15.99 7.45 -14.91
N HIS A 147 -16.60 8.25 -15.79
CA HIS A 147 -16.39 9.69 -15.87
C HIS A 147 -16.71 10.36 -14.52
N LYS A 148 -17.86 10.05 -13.91
CA LYS A 148 -18.25 10.58 -12.60
C LYS A 148 -17.25 10.25 -11.50
N VAL A 149 -16.74 9.01 -11.47
CA VAL A 149 -15.72 8.59 -10.50
C VAL A 149 -14.44 9.40 -10.68
N LEU A 150 -14.00 9.59 -11.93
CA LEU A 150 -12.79 10.39 -12.23
C LEU A 150 -12.99 11.87 -11.89
N THR A 151 -14.12 12.48 -12.29
CA THR A 151 -14.35 13.92 -12.07
C THR A 151 -14.55 14.29 -10.61
N THR A 152 -15.22 13.43 -9.83
CA THR A 152 -15.45 13.70 -8.41
C THR A 152 -14.22 13.39 -7.56
N ASN A 153 -13.29 12.61 -8.09
CA ASN A 153 -12.06 12.17 -7.43
C ASN A 153 -12.28 11.54 -6.03
N THR A 154 -13.51 11.12 -5.73
CA THR A 154 -13.94 10.70 -4.37
C THR A 154 -13.23 9.45 -3.89
N MET A 155 -12.82 8.59 -4.83
CA MET A 155 -12.22 7.29 -4.52
C MET A 155 -10.68 7.34 -4.48
N ALA A 156 -10.03 8.40 -4.98
CA ALA A 156 -8.56 8.42 -5.11
C ALA A 156 -7.81 8.37 -3.77
N PRO A 157 -8.25 9.06 -2.69
CA PRO A 157 -7.61 8.93 -1.39
C PRO A 157 -7.65 7.48 -0.88
N ARG A 158 -8.82 6.84 -0.93
CA ARG A 158 -9.01 5.44 -0.52
C ARG A 158 -8.17 4.48 -1.36
N GLN A 159 -8.10 4.66 -2.68
CA GLN A 159 -7.26 3.81 -3.54
C GLN A 159 -5.76 3.99 -3.23
N SER A 160 -5.33 5.21 -2.88
CA SER A 160 -3.95 5.49 -2.49
C SER A 160 -3.59 4.84 -1.14
N GLU A 161 -4.50 4.85 -0.18
CA GLU A 161 -4.34 4.15 1.10
C GLU A 161 -4.24 2.64 0.92
N LEU A 162 -5.11 2.07 0.08
CA LEU A 162 -5.07 0.63 -0.26
C LEU A 162 -3.76 0.26 -0.94
N LEU A 163 -3.30 1.06 -1.90
CA LEU A 163 -2.00 0.87 -2.54
C LEU A 163 -0.86 0.91 -1.52
N ARG A 164 -0.89 1.86 -0.58
CA ARG A 164 0.11 1.94 0.51
C ARG A 164 0.07 0.69 1.38
N ALA A 165 -1.10 0.19 1.72
CA ALA A 165 -1.25 -1.04 2.50
C ALA A 165 -0.70 -2.27 1.76
N GLU A 166 -1.01 -2.43 0.47
CA GLU A 166 -0.52 -3.54 -0.36
C GLU A 166 1.01 -3.49 -0.54
N ARG A 167 1.59 -2.28 -0.74
CA ARG A 167 3.05 -2.10 -0.76
C ARG A 167 3.71 -2.46 0.57
N ASN A 168 3.08 -2.09 1.70
CA ASN A 168 3.58 -2.47 3.03
C ASN A 168 3.53 -3.98 3.25
N GLN A 169 2.48 -4.65 2.77
CA GLN A 169 2.37 -6.12 2.84
C GLN A 169 3.48 -6.79 2.02
N LEU A 170 3.72 -6.32 0.79
CA LEU A 170 4.82 -6.82 -0.04
C LEU A 170 6.19 -6.61 0.63
N ALA A 171 6.44 -5.42 1.16
CA ALA A 171 7.68 -5.12 1.87
C ALA A 171 7.86 -5.99 3.12
N SER A 172 6.78 -6.24 3.87
CA SER A 172 6.80 -7.13 5.03
C SER A 172 7.11 -8.58 4.64
N LEU A 173 6.48 -9.08 3.57
CA LEU A 173 6.75 -10.43 3.06
C LEU A 173 8.21 -10.57 2.62
N LEU A 174 8.71 -9.64 1.82
CA LEU A 174 10.12 -9.63 1.38
C LEU A 174 11.07 -9.59 2.58
N LYS A 175 10.76 -8.78 3.61
CA LYS A 175 11.55 -8.75 4.83
C LYS A 175 11.56 -10.10 5.55
N MET A 176 10.43 -10.79 5.68
CA MET A 176 10.37 -12.12 6.29
C MET A 176 11.20 -13.13 5.49
N LEU A 177 10.99 -13.19 4.18
CA LEU A 177 11.73 -14.11 3.30
C LEU A 177 13.25 -13.88 3.35
N LYS A 178 13.69 -12.62 3.42
CA LYS A 178 15.11 -12.28 3.60
C LYS A 178 15.66 -12.75 4.93
N LEU A 179 14.89 -12.62 6.00
CA LEU A 179 15.30 -13.10 7.32
C LEU A 179 15.35 -14.63 7.39
N GLU A 180 14.40 -15.31 6.75
CA GLU A 180 14.37 -16.77 6.63
C GLU A 180 15.52 -17.30 5.78
N HIS A 181 15.85 -16.62 4.69
CA HIS A 181 17.00 -16.96 3.85
C HIS A 181 18.31 -16.91 4.64
N LEU A 182 18.52 -15.85 5.43
CA LEU A 182 19.67 -15.75 6.31
C LEU A 182 19.68 -16.83 7.41
N ASP A 183 18.53 -17.26 7.91
CA ASP A 183 18.46 -18.37 8.88
C ASP A 183 18.81 -19.72 8.23
N GLY A 184 18.36 -19.93 6.99
CA GLY A 184 18.69 -21.13 6.20
C GLY A 184 20.17 -21.23 5.88
N GLU A 185 20.85 -20.11 5.62
CA GLU A 185 22.30 -20.07 5.40
C GLU A 185 23.11 -20.31 6.69
N ASN A 186 22.58 -19.97 7.86
CA ASN A 186 23.22 -20.19 9.15
C ASN A 186 22.87 -21.56 9.78
N GLY A 187 21.98 -22.34 9.14
CA GLY A 187 21.52 -23.65 9.59
C GLY A 187 22.15 -24.82 8.84
N VAL A 188 23.27 -25.33 9.35
CA VAL A 188 23.74 -26.74 9.25
C VAL A 188 23.74 -27.38 7.85
N THR A 189 24.91 -27.39 7.20
CA THR A 189 25.32 -28.57 6.44
C THR A 189 25.51 -29.75 7.41
N PRO A 190 24.91 -30.93 7.18
CA PRO A 190 25.24 -32.14 7.92
C PRO A 190 26.69 -32.60 7.69
#